data_AF-A0A1V5DNE3-F1
#
_entry.id   AF-A0A1V5DNE3-F1
#
_cell.length_a   1.000
_cell.length_b   1.000
_cell.length_c   1.000
_cell.angle_alpha   90.00
_cell.angle_beta   90.00
_cell.angle_gamma   90.00
#
_symmetry.space_group_name_H-M   'P 1'
#
loop_
_entity.id
_entity.type
_entity.pdbx_description
1 polymer ?
#
loop_
_entity_poly.entity_id
_entity_poly.type
_entity_poly.pdbx_seq_one_letter_code
_entity_poly.pdbx_strand_id
1 'polypeptide(L)'
;MTKLNKLDDYPDILKPEDLVRLLGFSINSIYRMLDNGEIPGVRMGGHWRILKTKLVGLFESQGLERSGQSETQRSVEEAAIGAYVKKEMQDLLNRDLLSDNEIDNLRSIEYCRDIFGIYFAVIKDYDRSIPISEQIKVGKYNRYWKTVFADRYLVCSQWHKGHREKFLVWATHVRTSKN
;
A
#
# COMPACT_ATOMS: atom_id res chain seq x y z
N MET A 1 -14.50 25.41 -9.63
CA MET A 1 -13.62 26.41 -8.98
C MET A 1 -12.25 25.78 -8.77
N THR A 2 -11.27 26.22 -9.55
CA THR A 2 -9.97 25.57 -9.76
C THR A 2 -9.08 25.70 -8.52
N LYS A 3 -8.33 24.65 -8.17
CA LYS A 3 -7.44 24.57 -6.98
C LYS A 3 -6.41 25.72 -6.88
N LEU A 4 -6.16 26.46 -7.96
CA LEU A 4 -5.20 27.58 -8.00
C LEU A 4 -5.61 28.80 -7.16
N ASN A 5 -6.91 29.11 -7.02
CA ASN A 5 -7.37 30.28 -6.25
C ASN A 5 -7.14 30.18 -4.72
N LYS A 6 -6.56 29.08 -4.22
CA LYS A 6 -6.32 28.85 -2.79
C LYS A 6 -4.87 29.06 -2.35
N LEU A 7 -3.91 29.22 -3.27
CA LEU A 7 -2.50 29.41 -2.90
C LEU A 7 -2.16 30.86 -2.53
N ASP A 8 -2.99 31.84 -2.91
CA ASP A 8 -2.77 33.26 -2.59
C ASP A 8 -2.83 33.52 -1.08
N ASP A 9 -3.58 32.71 -0.34
CA ASP A 9 -3.71 32.78 1.12
C ASP A 9 -2.47 32.27 1.89
N TYR A 10 -1.47 31.72 1.20
CA TYR A 10 -0.29 31.11 1.80
C TYR A 10 0.99 31.92 1.53
N PRO A 11 2.02 31.85 2.38
CA PRO A 11 3.32 32.47 2.10
C PRO A 11 4.03 31.82 0.90
N ASP A 12 5.02 32.50 0.32
CA ASP A 12 5.83 31.98 -0.79
C ASP A 12 6.65 30.74 -0.41
N ILE A 13 6.90 30.56 0.88
CA ILE A 13 7.60 29.41 1.45
C ILE A 13 6.59 28.62 2.28
N LEU A 14 6.17 27.48 1.74
CA LEU A 14 5.23 26.56 2.37
C LEU A 14 5.96 25.56 3.28
N LYS A 15 5.26 25.12 4.31
CA LYS A 15 5.65 24.03 5.20
C LYS A 15 4.84 22.76 4.89
N PRO A 16 5.30 21.57 5.30
CA PRO A 16 4.54 20.33 5.12
C PRO A 16 3.07 20.41 5.57
N GLU A 17 2.78 21.14 6.65
CA GLU A 17 1.42 21.34 7.17
C GLU A 17 0.53 22.14 6.22
N ASP A 18 1.11 23.09 5.48
CA ASP A 18 0.40 23.87 4.47
C ASP A 18 -0.01 22.96 3.30
N LEU A 19 0.86 22.01 2.93
CA LEU A 19 0.55 21.01 1.89
C LEU A 19 -0.54 20.03 2.33
N VAL A 20 -0.64 19.70 3.61
CA VAL A 20 -1.79 18.92 4.12
C VAL A 20 -3.09 19.67 3.88
N ARG A 21 -3.14 20.97 4.20
CA ARG A 21 -4.33 21.81 3.98
C ARG A 21 -4.66 22.03 2.51
N LEU A 22 -3.63 22.17 1.68
CA LEU A 22 -3.76 22.42 0.24
C LEU A 22 -4.11 21.16 -0.55
N LEU A 23 -3.51 20.01 -0.21
CA LEU A 23 -3.57 18.78 -1.00
C LEU A 23 -4.46 17.70 -0.41
N GLY A 24 -4.75 17.76 0.90
CA GLY A 24 -5.59 16.81 1.62
C GLY A 24 -4.89 15.51 2.03
N PHE A 25 -3.60 15.34 1.73
CA PHE A 25 -2.83 14.16 2.09
C PHE A 25 -2.46 14.12 3.57
N SER A 26 -2.25 12.92 4.12
CA SER A 26 -1.67 12.77 5.45
C SER A 26 -0.26 13.38 5.53
N ILE A 27 0.12 13.90 6.70
CA ILE A 27 1.44 14.50 6.92
C ILE A 27 2.60 13.51 6.62
N ASN A 28 2.40 12.22 6.88
CA ASN A 28 3.39 11.17 6.58
C ASN A 28 3.54 10.96 5.07
N SER A 29 2.44 11.05 4.32
CA SER A 29 2.48 10.99 2.86
C SER A 29 3.27 12.18 2.31
N ILE A 30 3.06 13.39 2.86
CA ILE A 30 3.80 14.59 2.47
C ILE A 30 5.31 14.42 2.73
N TYR A 31 5.71 13.95 3.91
CA TYR A 31 7.13 13.69 4.20
C TYR A 31 7.75 12.66 3.26
N ARG A 32 7.04 11.55 2.98
CA ARG A 32 7.51 10.55 2.02
C ARG A 32 7.68 11.15 0.62
N MET A 33 6.73 11.96 0.17
CA MET A 33 6.79 12.61 -1.15
C MET A 33 7.94 13.62 -1.23
N LEU A 34 8.26 14.31 -0.13
CA LEU A 34 9.43 15.19 -0.04
C LEU A 34 10.74 14.39 -0.06
N ASP A 35 10.84 13.32 0.73
CA ASP A 35 12.03 12.47 0.78
C ASP A 35 12.28 11.76 -0.56
N ASN A 36 11.22 11.35 -1.27
CA ASN A 36 11.29 10.73 -2.59
C ASN A 36 11.52 11.73 -3.74
N GLY A 37 11.45 13.04 -3.48
CA GLY A 37 11.57 14.10 -4.50
C GLY A 37 10.34 14.27 -5.39
N GLU A 38 9.20 13.65 -5.06
CA GLU A 38 7.93 13.83 -5.77
C GLU A 38 7.37 15.25 -5.56
N ILE A 39 7.66 15.86 -4.41
CA ILE A 39 7.39 17.27 -4.12
C ILE A 39 8.73 17.98 -3.99
N PRO A 40 8.97 19.07 -4.75
CA PRO A 40 10.21 19.82 -4.66
C PRO A 40 10.27 20.55 -3.31
N GLY A 41 11.18 20.14 -2.45
CA GLY A 41 11.45 20.80 -1.18
C GLY A 41 12.94 20.86 -0.88
N VAL A 42 13.33 21.75 0.01
CA VAL A 42 14.69 21.83 0.55
C VAL A 42 14.64 21.77 2.08
N ARG A 43 15.68 21.20 2.69
CA ARG A 43 15.86 21.25 4.15
C ARG A 43 16.59 22.52 4.53
N MET A 44 15.95 23.39 5.30
CA MET A 44 16.55 24.59 5.88
C MET A 44 16.37 24.57 7.40
N GLY A 45 17.48 24.61 8.14
CA GLY A 45 17.45 24.56 9.61
C GLY A 45 16.77 23.31 10.18
N GLY A 46 16.91 22.16 9.53
CA GLY A 46 16.29 20.90 9.96
C GLY A 46 14.81 20.72 9.56
N HIS A 47 14.21 21.71 8.88
CA HIS A 47 12.81 21.64 8.46
C HIS A 47 12.66 21.69 6.94
N TRP A 48 11.66 20.99 6.42
CA TRP A 48 11.28 21.08 5.01
C TRP A 48 10.65 22.42 4.68
N ARG A 49 11.05 22.97 3.52
CA ARG A 49 10.54 24.22 2.95
C ARG A 49 10.27 24.00 1.46
N ILE A 50 9.06 24.36 1.04
CA ILE A 50 8.57 24.15 -0.32
C ILE A 50 8.30 25.51 -0.92
N LEU A 51 8.96 25.85 -2.03
CA LEU A 51 8.68 27.10 -2.73
C LEU A 51 7.36 27.00 -3.46
N LYS A 52 6.46 27.95 -3.23
CA LYS A 52 5.15 28.04 -3.87
C LYS A 52 5.27 27.93 -5.40
N THR A 53 6.21 28.65 -6.00
CA THR A 53 6.46 28.65 -7.45
C THR A 53 6.85 27.27 -7.99
N LYS A 54 7.67 26.52 -7.25
CA LYS A 54 8.06 25.15 -7.62
C LYS A 54 6.88 24.19 -7.52
N LEU A 55 6.02 24.37 -6.53
CA LEU A 55 4.82 23.57 -6.35
C LEU A 55 3.79 23.86 -7.47
N VAL A 56 3.62 25.13 -7.85
CA VAL A 56 2.77 25.53 -8.99
C VAL A 56 3.31 24.93 -10.29
N GLY A 57 4.60 25.11 -10.59
CA GLY A 57 5.21 24.52 -11.78
C GLY A 57 5.11 22.99 -11.81
N LEU A 58 5.21 22.32 -10.66
CA LEU A 58 4.94 20.88 -10.55
C LEU A 58 3.50 20.55 -10.95
N PHE A 59 2.50 21.28 -10.45
CA PHE A 59 1.10 21.02 -10.78
C PHE A 59 0.74 21.38 -12.22
N GLU A 60 1.37 22.39 -12.81
CA GLU A 60 1.22 22.72 -14.22
C GLU A 60 1.82 21.63 -15.11
N SER A 61 3.01 21.13 -14.76
CA SER A 61 3.68 20.03 -15.47
C SER A 61 2.93 18.68 -15.34
N GLN A 62 2.33 18.40 -14.18
CA GLN A 62 1.52 17.19 -13.96
C GLN A 62 0.08 17.34 -14.47
N GLY A 63 -0.40 18.58 -14.65
CA GLY A 63 -1.75 18.91 -15.09
C GLY A 63 -2.02 18.65 -16.57
N LEU A 64 -0.98 18.48 -17.39
CA LEU A 64 -1.12 18.02 -18.78
C LEU A 64 -1.28 16.49 -18.91
N GLU A 65 -0.94 15.71 -17.87
CA GLU A 65 -0.96 14.24 -17.97
C GLU A 65 -1.84 13.51 -16.95
N ARG A 66 -2.44 14.21 -15.98
CA ARG A 66 -3.21 13.53 -14.91
C ARG A 66 -4.55 14.18 -14.65
N SER A 67 -5.55 13.78 -15.44
CA SER A 67 -6.93 13.72 -14.96
C SER A 67 -6.97 12.84 -13.70
N GLY A 68 -7.53 13.40 -12.62
CA GLY A 68 -7.26 12.98 -11.25
C GLY A 68 -7.78 11.60 -10.82
N GLN A 69 -7.16 11.04 -9.79
CA GLN A 69 -7.82 10.11 -8.87
C GLN A 69 -7.64 10.64 -7.44
N SER A 70 -8.75 10.80 -6.72
CA SER A 70 -8.76 11.26 -5.33
C SER A 70 -8.29 10.16 -4.36
N GLU A 71 -7.79 10.53 -3.19
CA GLU A 71 -7.37 9.60 -2.13
C GLU A 71 -8.53 8.68 -1.68
N THR A 72 -9.77 9.18 -1.74
CA THR A 72 -11.00 8.40 -1.56
C THR A 72 -11.16 7.28 -2.59
N GLN A 73 -10.79 7.51 -3.85
CA GLN A 73 -10.89 6.50 -4.89
C GLN A 73 -9.79 5.43 -4.73
N ARG A 74 -8.58 5.85 -4.33
CA ARG A 74 -7.48 4.92 -4.00
C ARG A 74 -7.87 4.02 -2.82
N SER A 75 -8.47 4.55 -1.76
CA SER A 75 -8.88 3.75 -0.60
C SER A 75 -10.02 2.76 -0.92
N VAL A 76 -10.95 3.14 -1.80
CA VAL A 76 -12.01 2.24 -2.30
C VAL A 76 -11.44 1.12 -3.17
N GLU A 77 -10.51 1.44 -4.08
CA GLU A 77 -9.86 0.43 -4.92
C GLU A 77 -8.94 -0.51 -4.12
N GLU A 78 -8.23 0.02 -3.12
CA GLU A 78 -7.43 -0.77 -2.16
C GLU A 78 -8.31 -1.70 -1.32
N ALA A 79 -9.44 -1.19 -0.82
CA ALA A 79 -10.43 -2.02 -0.14
C ALA A 79 -10.97 -3.13 -1.06
N ALA A 80 -11.20 -2.83 -2.34
CA ALA A 80 -11.68 -3.80 -3.31
C ALA A 80 -10.66 -4.93 -3.57
N ILE A 81 -9.37 -4.61 -3.77
CA ILE A 81 -8.35 -5.66 -3.96
C ILE A 81 -8.09 -6.44 -2.68
N GLY A 82 -7.98 -5.78 -1.53
CA GLY A 82 -7.77 -6.47 -0.26
C GLY A 82 -8.91 -7.44 0.07
N ALA A 83 -10.17 -7.03 -0.16
CA ALA A 83 -11.33 -7.91 0.02
C ALA A 83 -11.32 -9.09 -0.95
N TYR A 84 -10.95 -8.86 -2.23
CA TYR A 84 -10.81 -9.92 -3.21
C TYR A 84 -9.75 -10.95 -2.81
N VAL A 85 -8.53 -10.49 -2.51
CA VAL A 85 -7.43 -11.38 -2.08
C VAL A 85 -7.81 -12.15 -0.82
N LYS A 86 -8.44 -11.49 0.15
CA LYS A 86 -8.90 -12.16 1.37
C LYS A 86 -9.85 -13.31 1.06
N LYS A 87 -10.85 -13.07 0.21
CA LYS A 87 -11.82 -14.10 -0.20
C LYS A 87 -11.14 -15.22 -0.97
N GLU A 88 -10.25 -14.88 -1.90
CA GLU A 88 -9.56 -15.85 -2.75
C GLU A 88 -8.63 -16.75 -1.94
N MET A 89 -7.81 -16.17 -1.05
CA MET A 89 -6.94 -16.94 -0.14
C MET A 89 -7.73 -17.83 0.81
N GLN A 90 -8.90 -17.38 1.28
CA GLN A 90 -9.79 -18.22 2.08
C GLN A 90 -10.28 -19.44 1.30
N ASP A 91 -10.69 -19.27 0.04
CA ASP A 91 -11.11 -20.39 -0.82
C ASP A 91 -9.95 -21.36 -1.10
N LEU A 92 -8.80 -20.83 -1.52
CA LEU A 92 -7.62 -21.63 -1.86
C LEU A 92 -7.12 -22.46 -0.68
N LEU A 93 -7.05 -21.87 0.52
CA LEU A 93 -6.56 -22.55 1.71
C LEU A 93 -7.60 -23.53 2.29
N ASN A 94 -8.88 -23.14 2.38
CA ASN A 94 -9.90 -24.02 2.97
C ASN A 94 -10.18 -25.25 2.10
N ARG A 95 -10.00 -25.13 0.79
CA ARG A 95 -10.19 -26.24 -0.16
C ARG A 95 -8.90 -26.97 -0.48
N ASP A 96 -7.81 -26.65 0.23
CA ASP A 96 -6.50 -27.27 0.06
C ASP A 96 -6.04 -27.25 -1.41
N LEU A 97 -6.22 -26.13 -2.10
CA LEU A 97 -5.89 -25.98 -3.53
C LEU A 97 -4.43 -25.56 -3.76
N LEU A 98 -3.70 -25.22 -2.70
CA LEU A 98 -2.26 -24.95 -2.77
C LEU A 98 -1.49 -26.26 -2.59
N SER A 99 -0.42 -26.46 -3.35
CA SER A 99 0.53 -27.56 -3.08
C SER A 99 1.42 -27.20 -1.89
N ASP A 100 2.05 -28.20 -1.28
CA ASP A 100 3.02 -27.95 -0.19
C ASP A 100 4.16 -27.02 -0.65
N ASN A 101 4.65 -27.21 -1.87
CA ASN A 101 5.64 -26.31 -2.47
C ASN A 101 5.12 -24.87 -2.58
N GLU A 102 3.84 -24.69 -2.93
CA GLU A 102 3.26 -23.35 -3.02
C GLU A 102 3.04 -22.72 -1.64
N ILE A 103 2.71 -23.53 -0.62
CA ILE A 103 2.69 -23.08 0.77
C ILE A 103 4.07 -22.60 1.21
N ASP A 104 5.13 -23.33 0.90
CA ASP A 104 6.50 -22.94 1.25
C ASP A 104 6.96 -21.69 0.49
N ASN A 105 6.61 -21.58 -0.80
CA ASN A 105 6.82 -20.38 -1.60
C ASN A 105 6.17 -19.15 -0.95
N LEU A 106 4.90 -19.24 -0.52
CA LEU A 106 4.18 -18.12 0.11
C LEU A 106 4.72 -17.75 1.50
N ARG A 107 5.51 -18.62 2.14
CA ARG A 107 6.25 -18.32 3.38
C ARG A 107 7.60 -17.64 3.10
N SER A 108 8.17 -17.83 1.91
CA SER A 108 9.44 -17.18 1.51
C SER A 108 9.23 -15.70 1.20
N ILE A 109 10.05 -14.86 1.84
CA ILE A 109 10.05 -13.40 1.60
C ILE A 109 10.54 -13.10 0.18
N GLU A 110 11.55 -13.83 -0.29
CA GLU A 110 12.16 -13.67 -1.62
C GLU A 110 11.12 -13.95 -2.70
N TYR A 111 10.43 -15.09 -2.60
CA TYR A 111 9.36 -15.43 -3.53
C TYR A 111 8.24 -14.38 -3.51
N CYS A 112 7.78 -13.98 -2.32
CA CYS A 112 6.70 -13.00 -2.20
C CYS A 112 7.08 -11.62 -2.76
N ARG A 113 8.35 -11.23 -2.60
CA ARG A 113 8.88 -9.99 -3.17
C ARG A 113 8.90 -10.07 -4.69
N ASP A 114 9.40 -11.16 -5.25
CA ASP A 114 9.61 -11.28 -6.68
C ASP A 114 8.27 -11.48 -7.42
N ILE A 115 7.35 -12.27 -6.85
CA ILE A 115 6.03 -12.55 -7.43
C ILE A 115 5.03 -11.42 -7.18
N PHE A 116 4.90 -10.92 -5.96
CA PHE A 116 3.85 -9.93 -5.61
C PHE A 116 4.37 -8.51 -5.44
N GLY A 117 5.68 -8.32 -5.22
CA GLY A 117 6.22 -7.04 -4.75
C GLY A 117 6.03 -6.81 -3.24
N ILE A 118 5.77 -7.88 -2.47
CA ILE A 118 5.52 -7.81 -1.03
C ILE A 118 6.78 -8.27 -0.28
N TYR A 119 7.32 -7.40 0.57
CA TYR A 119 8.56 -7.64 1.31
C TYR A 119 8.37 -8.41 2.63
N PHE A 120 7.30 -9.21 2.71
CA PHE A 120 6.95 -10.04 3.84
C PHE A 120 6.37 -11.35 3.30
N ALA A 121 6.42 -12.41 4.10
CA ALA A 121 5.70 -13.63 3.79
C ALA A 121 4.20 -13.34 3.61
N VAL A 122 3.61 -13.86 2.53
CA VAL A 122 2.18 -13.72 2.28
C VAL A 122 1.39 -14.57 3.26
N ILE A 123 1.91 -15.74 3.64
CA ILE A 123 1.35 -16.57 4.70
C ILE A 123 2.38 -16.89 5.77
N LYS A 124 1.90 -17.17 6.99
CA LYS A 124 2.69 -17.80 8.04
C LYS A 124 1.81 -18.66 8.93
N ASP A 125 2.44 -19.52 9.71
CA ASP A 125 1.73 -20.40 10.64
C ASP A 125 1.07 -19.61 11.76
N TYR A 126 -0.13 -20.07 12.12
CA TYR A 126 -0.88 -19.60 13.26
C TYR A 126 -0.62 -20.52 14.45
N ASP A 127 -0.07 -19.95 15.52
CA ASP A 127 0.16 -20.65 16.78
C ASP A 127 -0.97 -20.35 17.76
N ARG A 128 -1.74 -21.36 18.16
CA ARG A 128 -2.88 -21.19 19.08
C ARG A 128 -2.45 -20.81 20.50
N SER A 129 -1.19 -21.01 20.86
CA SER A 129 -0.65 -20.69 22.19
C SER A 129 -0.29 -19.20 22.36
N ILE A 130 -0.13 -18.47 21.25
CA ILE A 130 0.28 -17.06 21.26
C ILE A 130 -0.93 -16.17 20.96
N PRO A 131 -1.14 -15.04 21.66
CA PRO A 131 -2.21 -14.11 21.32
C PRO A 131 -2.13 -13.63 19.86
N ILE A 132 -3.26 -13.66 19.15
CA ILE A 132 -3.31 -13.25 17.73
C ILE A 132 -2.81 -11.81 17.52
N SER A 133 -3.01 -10.92 18.49
CA SER A 133 -2.55 -9.53 18.46
C SER A 133 -1.02 -9.39 18.40
N GLU A 134 -0.29 -10.38 18.87
CA GLU A 134 1.17 -10.44 18.81
C GLU A 134 1.63 -11.07 17.50
N GLN A 135 0.91 -12.09 17.04
CA GLN A 135 1.25 -12.78 15.80
C GLN A 135 0.96 -11.97 14.54
N ILE A 136 -0.01 -11.06 14.51
CA ILE A 136 -0.29 -10.29 13.27
C ILE A 136 0.76 -9.22 12.95
N LYS A 137 1.77 -9.04 13.81
CA LYS A 137 2.74 -7.96 13.69
C LYS A 137 4.00 -8.38 12.92
N VAL A 138 4.58 -7.41 12.22
CA VAL A 138 5.98 -7.43 11.78
C VAL A 138 6.60 -6.13 12.30
N GLY A 139 7.54 -6.26 13.23
CA GLY A 139 7.98 -5.14 14.05
C GLY A 139 6.79 -4.51 14.80
N LYS A 140 6.59 -3.21 14.63
CA LYS A 140 5.50 -2.47 15.30
C LYS A 140 4.17 -2.44 14.55
N TYR A 141 4.11 -3.00 13.34
CA TYR A 141 2.97 -2.82 12.45
C TYR A 141 2.18 -4.11 12.26
N ASN A 142 0.85 -4.00 12.23
CA ASN A 142 -0.02 -5.12 11.85
C ASN A 142 0.11 -5.34 10.34
N ARG A 143 0.66 -6.49 9.94
CA ARG A 143 0.85 -6.88 8.54
C ARG A 143 -0.05 -8.02 8.11
N TYR A 144 -0.69 -8.72 9.04
CA TYR A 144 -1.57 -9.84 8.77
C TYR A 144 -3.00 -9.53 9.23
N TRP A 145 -4.00 -10.12 8.58
CA TRP A 145 -5.37 -10.06 9.08
C TRP A 145 -5.49 -10.82 10.41
N LYS A 146 -6.43 -10.39 11.26
CA LYS A 146 -6.82 -11.13 12.49
C LYS A 146 -7.63 -12.40 12.20
N THR A 147 -7.91 -12.69 10.94
CA THR A 147 -8.62 -13.91 10.55
C THR A 147 -7.60 -15.04 10.46
N VAL A 148 -7.91 -16.19 11.06
CA VAL A 148 -7.16 -17.44 10.87
C VAL A 148 -7.76 -18.17 9.68
N PHE A 149 -6.92 -18.52 8.70
CA PHE A 149 -7.31 -19.17 7.45
C PHE A 149 -7.01 -20.66 7.54
N ALA A 150 -7.98 -21.50 7.14
CA ALA A 150 -7.91 -22.96 7.25
C ALA A 150 -7.45 -23.48 8.63
N ASP A 151 -7.77 -22.74 9.70
CA ASP A 151 -7.35 -23.00 11.09
C ASP A 151 -5.83 -23.15 11.31
N ARG A 152 -5.01 -22.71 10.34
CA ARG A 152 -3.56 -22.98 10.28
C ARG A 152 -2.72 -21.75 9.93
N TYR A 153 -3.27 -20.78 9.19
CA TYR A 153 -2.46 -19.72 8.61
C TYR A 153 -2.96 -18.32 8.95
N LEU A 154 -2.02 -17.38 9.05
CA LEU A 154 -2.27 -15.95 8.98
C LEU A 154 -1.86 -15.45 7.60
N VAL A 155 -2.66 -14.57 7.01
CA VAL A 155 -2.43 -14.02 5.66
C VAL A 155 -2.17 -12.52 5.71
N CYS A 156 -1.17 -12.08 4.95
CA CYS A 156 -0.77 -10.68 4.83
C CYS A 156 -1.96 -9.81 4.37
N SER A 157 -2.15 -8.68 5.02
CA SER A 157 -3.27 -7.75 4.79
C SER A 157 -2.94 -6.59 3.87
N GLN A 158 -1.67 -6.42 3.50
CA GLN A 158 -1.19 -5.25 2.76
C GLN A 158 -1.29 -5.46 1.24
N TRP A 159 -2.48 -5.22 0.69
CA TRP A 159 -2.75 -5.29 -0.75
C TRP A 159 -3.18 -3.95 -1.30
N HIS A 160 -2.52 -3.50 -2.36
CA HIS A 160 -2.86 -2.25 -3.05
C HIS A 160 -3.04 -2.48 -4.55
N LYS A 161 -3.57 -1.48 -5.26
CA LYS A 161 -3.89 -1.56 -6.71
C LYS A 161 -2.77 -2.21 -7.55
N GLY A 162 -1.52 -1.81 -7.32
CA GLY A 162 -0.35 -2.34 -8.04
C GLY A 162 -0.06 -3.83 -7.83
N HIS A 163 -0.65 -4.48 -6.83
CA HIS A 163 -0.51 -5.93 -6.59
C HIS A 163 -1.58 -6.76 -7.31
N ARG A 164 -2.64 -6.11 -7.83
CA ARG A 164 -3.82 -6.82 -8.36
C ARG A 164 -3.47 -7.77 -9.48
N GLU A 165 -2.79 -7.25 -10.50
CA GLU A 165 -2.42 -8.04 -11.68
C GLU A 165 -1.54 -9.23 -11.30
N LYS A 166 -0.50 -8.98 -10.49
CA LYS A 166 0.41 -10.00 -9.98
C LYS A 166 -0.31 -11.11 -9.23
N PHE A 167 -1.23 -10.74 -8.33
CA PHE A 167 -2.01 -11.72 -7.58
C PHE A 167 -2.95 -12.53 -8.49
N LEU A 168 -3.61 -11.89 -9.45
CA LEU A 168 -4.51 -12.59 -10.38
C LEU A 168 -3.75 -13.61 -11.24
N VAL A 169 -2.61 -13.20 -11.81
CA VAL A 169 -1.76 -14.09 -12.61
C VAL A 169 -1.34 -15.31 -11.78
N TRP A 170 -0.86 -15.06 -10.56
CA TRP A 170 -0.48 -16.12 -9.62
C TRP A 170 -1.66 -17.05 -9.28
N ALA A 171 -2.81 -16.50 -8.90
CA ALA A 171 -3.99 -17.28 -8.50
C ALA A 171 -4.50 -18.16 -9.66
N THR A 172 -4.48 -17.66 -10.89
CA THR A 172 -4.83 -18.44 -12.09
C THR A 172 -3.84 -19.59 -12.31
N HIS A 173 -2.54 -19.34 -12.17
CA HIS A 173 -1.50 -20.37 -12.32
C HIS A 173 -1.67 -21.50 -11.29
N VAL A 174 -1.89 -21.15 -10.03
CA VAL A 174 -2.09 -22.12 -8.95
C VAL A 174 -3.34 -22.97 -9.18
N ARG A 175 -4.46 -22.35 -9.59
CA ARG A 175 -5.71 -23.08 -9.86
C ARG A 175 -5.62 -24.03 -11.05
N THR A 176 -4.80 -23.70 -12.05
CA THR A 176 -4.60 -24.54 -13.23
C THR A 176 -3.59 -25.66 -13.00
N SER A 177 -2.66 -25.49 -12.05
CA SER A 177 -1.63 -26.49 -11.75
C SER A 177 -2.13 -27.65 -10.85
N LYS A 178 -3.31 -27.53 -10.23
CA LYS A 178 -3.93 -28.58 -9.39
C LYS A 178 -5.07 -29.35 -10.09
N ASN A 179 -5.45 -28.97 -11.30
CA ASN A 179 -6.38 -29.72 -12.16
C ASN A 179 -5.59 -30.62 -13.12
#